data_AF-A0A842QHY1-F1
#
_entry.id   AF-A0A842QHY1-F1
#
_cell.length_a   1.000
_cell.length_b   1.000
_cell.length_c   1.000
_cell.angle_alpha   90.00
_cell.angle_beta   90.00
_cell.angle_gamma   90.00
#
_symmetry.space_group_name_H-M   'P 1'
#
loop_
_entity.id
_entity.type
_entity.pdbx_description
1 polymer ?
#
loop_
_entity_poly.entity_id
_entity_poly.type
_entity_poly.pdbx_seq_one_letter_code
_entity_poly.pdbx_strand_id
1 'polypeptide(L)'
;MVLDYLLFDEESDSVRCIACERKCIFDEDSWGYCGVRGLKEQAPAICSSFLGAGTSPIEKKPFYHFHSGKDFATVGFEGCNLHCP
;
A
#
# COMPACT_ATOMS: atom_id res chain seq x y z
N MET A 1 -9.19 -12.06 2.63
CA MET A 1 -7.93 -12.19 3.39
C MET A 1 -7.05 -13.31 2.81
N VAL A 2 -6.97 -13.42 1.47
CA VAL A 2 -6.28 -14.53 0.75
C VAL A 2 -5.38 -13.99 -0.37
N LEU A 3 -5.41 -12.69 -0.68
CA LEU A 3 -4.61 -12.11 -1.78
C LEU A 3 -3.19 -11.74 -1.36
N ASP A 4 -2.93 -11.59 -0.06
CA ASP A 4 -1.73 -10.91 0.40
C ASP A 4 -0.47 -11.78 0.32
N TYR A 5 -0.60 -13.10 0.42
CA TYR A 5 0.52 -14.03 0.21
C TYR A 5 1.16 -13.90 -1.18
N LEU A 6 0.41 -13.48 -2.21
CA LEU A 6 0.95 -13.30 -3.56
C LEU A 6 1.98 -12.16 -3.66
N LEU A 7 2.04 -11.30 -2.64
CA LEU A 7 2.92 -10.14 -2.60
C LEU A 7 4.10 -10.35 -1.63
N PHE A 8 4.29 -11.56 -1.11
CA PHE A 8 5.40 -11.93 -0.23
C PHE A 8 6.12 -13.14 -0.81
N ASP A 9 7.41 -12.98 -1.08
CA ASP A 9 8.30 -14.06 -1.48
C ASP A 9 8.99 -14.61 -0.22
N GLU A 10 8.94 -15.94 -0.07
CA GLU A 10 9.72 -16.65 0.95
C GLU A 10 11.17 -16.78 0.47
N GLU A 11 12.11 -16.34 1.31
CA GLU A 11 13.56 -16.51 1.14
C GLU A 11 14.07 -17.47 2.22
N SER A 12 15.32 -17.93 2.10
CA SER A 12 15.85 -19.00 2.98
C SER A 12 15.68 -18.72 4.49
N ASP A 13 15.95 -17.48 4.91
CA ASP A 13 15.90 -17.05 6.32
C ASP A 13 15.06 -15.78 6.53
N SER A 14 14.30 -15.33 5.52
CA SER A 14 13.56 -14.06 5.59
C SER A 14 12.35 -14.05 4.67
N VAL A 15 11.49 -13.05 4.81
CA VAL A 15 10.35 -12.85 3.90
C VAL A 15 10.47 -11.48 3.24
N ARG A 16 10.27 -11.41 1.92
CA ARG A 16 10.34 -10.16 1.15
C ARG A 16 8.96 -9.75 0.65
N CYS A 17 8.53 -8.53 0.92
CA CYS A 17 7.31 -7.97 0.31
C CYS A 17 7.62 -7.28 -1.01
N ILE A 18 6.95 -7.70 -2.08
CA ILE A 18 7.10 -7.19 -3.45
C ILE A 18 5.94 -6.26 -3.87
N ALA A 19 5.09 -5.85 -2.93
CA ALA A 19 3.94 -4.98 -3.20
C ALA A 19 4.31 -3.58 -3.74
N CYS A 20 5.55 -3.11 -3.51
CA CYS A 20 6.03 -1.84 -4.02
C CYS A 20 7.54 -1.83 -4.21
N GLU A 21 8.08 -0.76 -4.81
CA GLU A 21 9.49 -0.68 -5.19
C GLU A 21 10.48 -0.69 -4.02
N ARG A 22 10.01 -0.49 -2.77
CA ARG A 22 10.89 -0.58 -1.60
C ARG A 22 11.35 -2.00 -1.29
N LYS A 23 10.61 -3.02 -1.74
CA LYS A 23 10.97 -4.45 -1.60
C LYS A 23 11.47 -4.81 -0.20
N CYS A 24 10.72 -4.38 0.83
CA CYS A 24 11.12 -4.55 2.22
C CYS A 24 11.34 -6.04 2.56
N ILE A 25 12.38 -6.33 3.33
CA ILE A 25 12.70 -7.65 3.86
C ILE A 25 12.36 -7.62 5.35
N PHE A 26 11.74 -8.69 5.85
CA PHE A 26 11.24 -8.80 7.21
C PHE A 26 12.01 -9.84 8.01
N ASP A 27 12.35 -9.45 9.23
CA ASP A 27 12.62 -10.34 10.35
C ASP A 27 11.28 -10.70 11.04
N GLU A 28 11.28 -11.64 11.99
CA GLU A 28 10.09 -11.95 12.80
C GLU A 28 9.51 -10.69 13.48
N ASP A 29 8.18 -10.58 13.48
CA ASP A 29 7.41 -9.51 14.12
C ASP A 29 7.81 -8.07 13.70
N SER A 30 8.21 -7.89 12.43
CA SER A 30 8.63 -6.61 11.87
C SER A 30 7.64 -6.00 10.88
N TRP A 31 7.69 -4.67 10.73
CA TRP A 31 6.86 -3.90 9.79
C TRP A 31 7.72 -3.17 8.76
N GLY A 32 7.17 -3.01 7.57
CA GLY A 32 7.85 -2.37 6.44
C GLY A 32 7.81 -0.86 6.55
N TYR A 33 8.48 -0.21 5.61
CA TYR A 33 8.53 1.26 5.56
C TYR A 33 7.14 1.91 5.58
N CYS A 34 6.16 1.29 4.91
CA CYS A 34 4.80 1.79 4.86
C CYS A 34 4.05 1.71 6.21
N GLY A 35 4.57 0.96 7.19
CA GLY A 35 3.95 0.77 8.51
C GLY A 35 2.70 -0.11 8.52
N VAL A 36 2.21 -0.57 7.35
CA VAL A 36 0.96 -1.32 7.24
C VAL A 36 1.12 -2.74 6.71
N ARG A 37 2.31 -3.14 6.24
CA ARG A 37 2.64 -4.50 5.81
C ARG A 37 3.85 -4.98 6.57
N GLY A 38 3.84 -6.23 7.00
CA GLY A 38 4.91 -6.79 7.82
C GLY A 38 4.80 -8.30 7.92
N LEU A 39 5.61 -8.86 8.81
CA LEU A 39 5.56 -10.26 9.21
C LEU A 39 5.15 -10.31 10.69
N LYS A 40 4.14 -11.11 11.05
CA LYS A 40 3.72 -11.29 12.44
C LYS A 40 3.37 -12.76 12.68
N GLU A 41 3.89 -13.33 13.77
CA GLU A 41 3.73 -14.77 14.07
C GLU A 41 4.07 -15.66 12.85
N GLN A 42 5.18 -15.33 12.16
CA GLN A 42 5.68 -16.00 10.95
C GLN A 42 4.73 -15.95 9.73
N ALA A 43 3.69 -15.12 9.76
CA ALA A 43 2.76 -14.94 8.64
C ALA A 43 2.78 -13.50 8.12
N PRO A 44 2.60 -13.29 6.80
CA PRO A 44 2.35 -11.97 6.23
C PRO A 44 1.17 -11.29 6.92
N ALA A 45 1.39 -10.07 7.40
CA ALA A 45 0.41 -9.29 8.12
C ALA A 45 0.16 -7.95 7.42
N ILE A 46 -1.11 -7.54 7.38
CA ILE A 46 -1.53 -6.23 6.89
C ILE A 46 -2.44 -5.58 7.92
N CYS A 47 -2.10 -4.35 8.31
CA CYS A 47 -2.91 -3.53 9.20
C CYS A 47 -2.95 -2.12 8.63
N SER A 48 -4.08 -1.71 8.07
CA SER A 48 -4.28 -0.38 7.49
C SER A 48 -5.69 0.11 7.81
N SER A 49 -5.81 1.38 8.13
CA SER A 49 -7.08 2.04 8.40
C SER A 49 -7.49 2.97 7.26
N PHE A 50 -8.79 3.20 7.14
CA PHE A 50 -9.33 4.23 6.27
C PHE A 50 -8.94 5.61 6.80
N LEU A 51 -8.35 6.45 5.95
CA LEU A 51 -7.95 7.82 6.31
C LEU A 51 -9.00 8.86 5.92
N GLY A 52 -9.69 8.65 4.80
CA GLY A 52 -10.65 9.63 4.31
C GLY A 52 -11.08 9.42 2.87
N ALA A 53 -12.12 10.14 2.50
CA ALA A 53 -12.62 10.20 1.14
C ALA A 53 -12.95 11.65 0.77
N GLY A 54 -12.89 11.96 -0.52
CA GLY A 54 -13.24 13.27 -1.03
C GLY A 54 -13.56 13.22 -2.51
N THR A 55 -14.19 14.27 -3.00
CA THR A 55 -14.48 14.45 -4.43
C THR A 55 -13.71 15.65 -4.96
N SER A 56 -13.25 15.54 -6.19
CA SER A 56 -12.59 16.64 -6.90
C SER A 56 -12.81 16.53 -8.39
N PRO A 57 -12.79 17.65 -9.14
CA PRO A 57 -12.82 17.61 -10.59
C PRO A 57 -11.66 16.79 -11.15
N ILE A 58 -11.90 16.08 -12.25
CA ILE A 58 -10.91 15.22 -12.92
C ILE A 58 -9.66 15.98 -13.37
N GLU A 59 -9.78 17.29 -13.59
CA GLU A 59 -8.71 18.19 -14.00
C GLU A 59 -7.60 18.34 -12.94
N LYS A 60 -7.88 18.02 -11.66
CA LYS A 60 -6.85 17.96 -10.62
C LYS A 60 -5.98 16.69 -10.68
N LYS A 61 -6.40 15.69 -11.46
CA LYS A 61 -5.72 14.40 -11.57
C LYS A 61 -4.84 14.38 -12.84
N PRO A 62 -3.84 13.48 -12.94
CA PRO A 62 -3.04 13.33 -14.15
C PRO A 62 -3.84 12.86 -15.40
N PHE A 63 -5.15 12.61 -15.26
CA PHE A 63 -6.06 12.16 -16.32
C PHE A 63 -7.06 13.25 -16.74
N TYR A 64 -6.66 14.51 -16.84
CA TYR A 64 -7.56 15.64 -17.04
C TYR A 64 -8.38 15.64 -18.36
N HIS A 65 -7.93 14.90 -19.39
CA HIS A 65 -8.69 14.68 -20.64
C HIS A 65 -9.69 13.52 -20.56
N PHE A 66 -9.63 12.72 -19.49
CA PHE A 66 -10.56 11.62 -19.31
C PHE A 66 -11.86 12.16 -18.71
N HIS A 67 -12.94 12.15 -19.48
CA HIS A 67 -14.27 12.48 -18.94
C HIS A 67 -14.36 13.89 -18.32
N SER A 68 -13.79 14.90 -18.99
CA SER A 68 -13.67 16.28 -18.51
C SER A 68 -14.98 16.90 -18.02
N GLY A 69 -14.88 17.78 -17.01
CA GLY A 69 -16.01 18.43 -16.34
C GLY A 69 -16.76 17.52 -15.35
N LYS A 70 -16.22 16.34 -15.01
CA LYS A 70 -16.79 15.43 -14.01
C LYS A 70 -16.00 15.42 -12.72
N ASP A 71 -16.71 15.20 -11.63
CA ASP A 71 -16.12 14.91 -10.33
C ASP A 71 -15.74 13.44 -10.22
N PHE A 72 -14.60 13.19 -9.60
CA PHE A 72 -14.12 11.86 -9.27
C PHE A 72 -13.95 11.71 -7.76
N ALA A 73 -14.41 10.57 -7.25
CA ALA A 73 -14.19 10.18 -5.87
C ALA A 73 -12.74 9.69 -5.69
N THR A 74 -12.13 10.09 -4.58
CA THR A 74 -10.83 9.62 -4.10
C THR A 74 -11.02 9.06 -2.71
N VAL A 75 -10.40 7.91 -2.44
CA VAL A 75 -10.37 7.27 -1.12
C VAL A 75 -8.91 7.04 -0.73
N GLY A 76 -8.58 7.25 0.54
CA GLY A 76 -7.23 7.12 1.09
C GLY A 76 -7.19 6.14 2.24
N PHE A 77 -6.09 5.40 2.32
CA PHE A 77 -5.77 4.44 3.38
C PHE A 77 -4.37 4.72 3.93
N GLU A 78 -4.09 4.23 5.12
CA GLU A 78 -2.74 4.23 5.70
C GLU A 78 -1.80 3.38 4.85
N GLY A 79 -0.52 3.74 4.83
CA GLY A 79 0.51 2.92 4.17
C GLY A 79 1.17 3.50 2.94
N CYS A 80 1.30 4.83 2.84
CA CYS A 80 2.06 5.45 1.75
C CYS A 80 3.50 4.90 1.74
N ASN A 81 3.94 4.42 0.58
CA ASN A 81 5.30 3.91 0.38
C ASN A 81 6.28 5.01 -0.08
N LEU A 82 5.82 6.26 -0.21
CA LEU A 82 6.62 7.42 -0.58
C LEU A 82 6.99 8.22 0.68
N HIS A 83 8.16 8.86 0.65
CA HIS A 83 8.55 9.82 1.68
C HIS A 83 7.90 11.17 1.34
N CYS A 84 7.19 11.78 2.29
CA CYS A 84 6.70 13.14 2.15
C CYS A 84 7.86 14.13 2.33
N PRO A 85 7.92 15.22 1.54
CA PRO A 85 8.89 16.30 1.74
C PRO A 85 8.64 17.10 3.03
#